data_AF-A0A7S2VZ26-F1
#
_entry.id   AF-A0A7S2VZ26-F1
#
_cell.length_a   1.000
_cell.length_b   1.000
_cell.length_c   1.000
_cell.angle_alpha   90.00
_cell.angle_beta   90.00
_cell.angle_gamma   90.00
#
_symmetry.space_group_name_H-M   'P 1'
#
loop_
_entity.id
_entity.type
_entity.pdbx_description
1 polymer ?
#
loop_
_entity_poly.entity_id
_entity_poly.type
_entity_poly.pdbx_seq_one_letter_code
_entity_poly.pdbx_strand_id
1 'polypeptide(L)'
;LIACSSYFNHSLVQMTNEMKIDEAQFQELKDTVTKQAEVIQRFDKSVSNSDVLEKVSSLQNELEATEKDMDMKLRASQETVSTLLNSTLDRLATTVSAAEKQIRYEVSHVKEDVEKYASDTNDKFNMENSFMIYQLAGTITLIASLISMWHMTAHLRKFQNPSVQRKILAILMMSPIYGITSWLSLIFPKSEIYLGTIKDFYE
;
A
#
# COMPACT_ATOMS: atom_id res chain seq x y z
N LEU A 1 -31.72 43.48 111.99
CA LEU A 1 -32.05 42.09 111.57
C LEU A 1 -33.20 41.99 110.57
N ILE A 2 -34.03 43.03 110.39
CA ILE A 2 -35.08 43.10 109.35
C ILE A 2 -34.50 42.94 107.92
N ALA A 3 -33.25 43.37 107.70
CA ALA A 3 -32.50 43.12 106.46
C ALA A 3 -32.17 41.64 106.19
N CYS A 4 -31.99 40.79 107.22
CA CYS A 4 -31.78 39.35 107.03
C CYS A 4 -33.06 38.64 106.57
N SER A 5 -34.24 39.07 107.02
CA SER A 5 -35.53 38.47 106.62
C SER A 5 -35.84 38.74 105.14
N SER A 6 -35.61 39.96 104.66
CA SER A 6 -35.80 40.31 103.24
C SER A 6 -34.80 39.61 102.31
N TYR A 7 -33.53 39.47 102.72
CA TYR A 7 -32.51 38.78 101.94
C TYR A 7 -32.72 37.26 101.90
N PHE A 8 -33.13 36.66 103.02
CA PHE A 8 -33.48 35.25 103.10
C PHE A 8 -34.72 34.92 102.28
N ASN A 9 -35.74 35.79 102.29
CA ASN A 9 -36.95 35.59 101.50
C ASN A 9 -36.71 35.80 99.99
N HIS A 10 -35.87 36.78 99.60
CA HIS A 10 -35.45 36.94 98.20
C HIS A 10 -34.60 35.76 97.71
N SER A 11 -33.71 35.23 98.55
CA SER A 11 -32.90 34.04 98.23
C SER A 11 -33.75 32.77 98.15
N LEU A 12 -34.78 32.63 99.00
CA LEU A 12 -35.77 31.54 98.90
C LEU A 12 -36.61 31.64 97.62
N VAL A 13 -37.08 32.83 97.24
CA VAL A 13 -37.83 33.03 95.99
C VAL A 13 -36.95 32.79 94.76
N GLN A 14 -35.68 33.20 94.81
CA GLN A 14 -34.72 32.93 93.76
C GLN A 14 -34.42 31.43 93.64
N MET A 15 -34.15 30.72 94.75
CA MET A 15 -34.00 29.27 94.74
C MET A 15 -35.27 28.54 94.29
N THR A 16 -36.46 29.07 94.59
CA THR A 16 -37.72 28.47 94.13
C THR A 16 -37.93 28.67 92.62
N ASN A 17 -37.50 29.82 92.06
CA ASN A 17 -37.54 30.06 90.63
C ASN A 17 -36.47 29.27 89.88
N GLU A 18 -35.24 29.19 90.41
CA GLU A 18 -34.18 28.34 89.87
C GLU A 18 -34.58 26.87 89.92
N MET A 19 -35.17 26.39 91.02
CA MET A 19 -35.74 25.04 91.10
C MET A 19 -36.85 24.80 90.06
N LYS A 20 -37.73 25.79 89.81
CA LYS A 20 -38.77 25.65 88.77
C LYS A 20 -38.20 25.62 87.37
N ILE A 21 -37.13 26.37 87.12
CA ILE A 21 -36.43 26.38 85.82
C ILE A 21 -35.71 25.06 85.63
N ASP A 22 -35.01 24.57 86.65
CA ASP A 22 -34.33 23.26 86.63
C ASP A 22 -35.34 22.11 86.48
N GLU A 23 -36.49 22.17 87.16
CA GLU A 23 -37.58 21.19 86.99
C GLU A 23 -38.14 21.21 85.56
N ALA A 24 -38.29 22.39 84.96
CA ALA A 24 -38.74 22.54 83.58
C ALA A 24 -37.71 22.00 82.58
N GLN A 25 -36.42 22.33 82.76
CA GLN A 25 -35.32 21.80 81.95
C GLN A 25 -35.18 20.29 82.11
N PHE A 26 -35.39 19.77 83.32
CA PHE A 26 -35.35 18.34 83.60
C PHE A 26 -36.50 17.61 82.88
N GLN A 27 -37.70 18.19 82.84
CA GLN A 27 -38.81 17.62 82.07
C GLN A 27 -38.59 17.72 80.56
N GLU A 28 -38.04 18.82 80.06
CA GLU A 28 -37.70 18.94 78.64
C GLU A 28 -36.63 17.92 78.21
N LEU A 29 -35.61 17.71 79.05
CA LEU A 29 -34.60 16.69 78.82
C LEU A 29 -35.23 15.29 78.84
N LYS A 30 -36.15 15.03 79.78
CA LYS A 30 -36.86 13.76 79.89
C LYS A 30 -37.75 13.49 78.67
N ASP A 31 -38.46 14.50 78.18
CA ASP A 31 -39.24 14.40 76.95
C ASP A 31 -38.36 14.17 75.72
N THR A 32 -37.20 14.83 75.67
CA THR A 32 -36.22 14.64 74.60
C THR A 32 -35.65 13.23 74.61
N VAL A 33 -35.28 12.70 75.78
CA VAL A 33 -34.80 11.32 75.95
C VAL A 33 -35.88 10.31 75.58
N THR A 34 -37.15 10.58 75.93
CA THR A 34 -38.26 9.69 75.61
C THR A 34 -38.56 9.66 74.11
N LYS A 35 -38.55 10.83 73.45
CA LYS A 35 -38.65 10.91 71.99
C LYS A 35 -37.49 10.21 71.29
N GLN A 36 -36.27 10.36 71.78
CA GLN A 36 -35.11 9.67 71.23
C GLN A 36 -35.22 8.14 71.43
N ALA A 37 -35.74 7.68 72.57
CA ALA A 37 -35.98 6.25 72.82
C ALA A 37 -37.01 5.66 71.85
N GLU A 38 -38.10 6.38 71.55
CA GLU A 38 -39.08 5.96 70.53
C GLU A 38 -38.47 5.91 69.12
N VAL A 39 -37.63 6.88 68.76
CA VAL A 39 -36.93 6.89 67.48
C VAL A 39 -35.99 5.70 67.36
N ILE A 40 -35.22 5.40 68.41
CA ILE A 40 -34.33 4.24 68.47
C ILE A 40 -35.14 2.93 68.34
N GLN A 41 -36.25 2.80 69.05
CA GLN A 41 -37.09 1.60 69.00
C GLN A 41 -37.76 1.40 67.62
N ARG A 42 -38.16 2.49 66.95
CA ARG A 42 -38.63 2.42 65.56
C ARG A 42 -37.52 2.00 64.61
N PHE A 43 -36.30 2.51 64.80
CA PHE A 43 -35.14 2.15 63.99
C PHE A 43 -34.83 0.66 64.11
N ASP A 44 -34.74 0.16 65.36
CA ASP A 44 -34.44 -1.25 65.68
C ASP A 44 -35.50 -2.23 65.13
N LYS A 45 -36.77 -1.80 65.11
CA LYS A 45 -37.88 -2.59 64.52
C LYS A 45 -37.93 -2.54 62.99
N SER A 46 -37.35 -1.50 62.38
CA SER A 46 -37.40 -1.30 60.92
C SER A 46 -36.16 -1.81 60.20
N VAL A 47 -35.01 -1.81 60.88
CA VAL A 47 -33.71 -2.19 60.33
C VAL A 47 -32.90 -2.78 61.47
N SER A 48 -32.90 -4.10 61.59
CA SER A 48 -31.96 -4.76 62.50
C SER A 48 -30.58 -4.84 61.86
N ASN A 49 -29.52 -4.71 62.65
CA ASN A 49 -28.15 -4.90 62.15
C ASN A 49 -27.95 -6.29 61.52
N SER A 50 -28.73 -7.30 61.92
CA SER A 50 -28.74 -8.62 61.28
C SER A 50 -29.25 -8.59 59.84
N ASP A 51 -30.30 -7.81 59.55
CA ASP A 51 -30.89 -7.71 58.21
C ASP A 51 -29.94 -7.00 57.25
N VAL A 52 -29.19 -6.03 57.76
CA VAL A 52 -28.11 -5.36 57.01
C VAL A 52 -26.99 -6.35 56.70
N LEU A 53 -26.57 -7.17 57.68
CA LEU A 53 -25.56 -8.22 57.49
C LEU A 53 -25.99 -9.27 56.46
N GLU A 54 -27.24 -9.73 56.52
CA GLU A 54 -27.79 -10.69 55.56
C GLU A 54 -27.81 -10.10 54.15
N LYS A 55 -28.25 -8.85 54.00
CA LYS A 55 -28.30 -8.17 52.71
C LYS A 55 -26.91 -7.86 52.13
N VAL A 56 -25.93 -7.56 52.99
CA VAL A 56 -24.52 -7.44 52.57
C VAL A 56 -24.00 -8.79 52.10
N SER A 57 -24.32 -9.87 52.81
CA SER A 57 -23.89 -11.22 52.41
C SER A 57 -24.53 -11.67 51.10
N SER A 58 -25.81 -11.34 50.86
CA SER A 58 -26.50 -11.68 49.62
C SER A 58 -25.96 -10.88 48.44
N LEU A 59 -25.69 -9.58 48.64
CA LEU A 59 -25.06 -8.73 47.64
C LEU A 59 -23.63 -9.17 47.32
N GLN A 60 -22.86 -9.63 48.31
CA GLN A 60 -21.53 -10.20 48.09
C GLN A 60 -21.61 -11.46 47.23
N ASN A 61 -22.52 -12.37 47.55
CA ASN A 61 -22.72 -13.59 46.76
C ASN A 61 -23.18 -13.29 45.33
N GLU A 62 -24.07 -12.31 45.16
CA GLU A 62 -24.54 -11.87 43.83
C GLU A 62 -23.43 -11.19 43.02
N LEU A 63 -22.60 -10.37 43.68
CA LEU A 63 -21.44 -9.75 43.06
C LEU A 63 -20.43 -10.80 42.60
N GLU A 64 -20.12 -11.78 43.45
CA GLU A 64 -19.19 -12.88 43.13
C GLU A 64 -19.73 -13.77 41.99
N ALA A 65 -21.04 -14.05 41.98
CA ALA A 65 -21.67 -14.78 40.88
C ALA A 65 -21.62 -14.00 39.56
N THR A 66 -21.84 -12.68 39.62
CA THR A 66 -21.80 -11.80 38.44
C THR A 66 -20.36 -11.63 37.92
N GLU A 67 -19.38 -11.50 38.81
CA GLU A 67 -17.96 -11.43 38.47
C GLU A 67 -17.52 -12.71 37.75
N LYS A 68 -17.91 -13.87 38.28
CA LYS A 68 -17.62 -15.17 37.66
C LYS A 68 -18.29 -15.35 36.29
N ASP A 69 -19.54 -14.90 36.13
CA ASP A 69 -20.23 -14.92 34.83
C ASP A 69 -19.55 -14.00 33.81
N MET A 70 -19.14 -12.81 34.25
CA MET A 70 -18.42 -11.85 33.42
C MET A 70 -17.08 -12.42 32.95
N ASP A 71 -16.32 -13.04 33.84
CA ASP A 71 -15.05 -13.71 33.51
C ASP A 71 -15.25 -14.87 32.53
N MET A 72 -16.30 -15.68 32.70
CA MET A 72 -16.62 -16.75 31.75
C MET A 72 -16.97 -16.19 30.38
N LYS A 73 -17.79 -15.14 30.31
CA LYS A 73 -18.14 -14.47 29.04
C LYS A 73 -16.93 -13.82 28.38
N LEU A 74 -16.04 -13.18 29.15
CA LEU A 74 -14.81 -12.61 28.64
C LEU A 74 -13.92 -13.68 28.00
N ARG A 75 -13.72 -14.80 28.69
CA ARG A 75 -12.92 -15.92 28.19
C ARG A 75 -13.51 -16.54 26.93
N ALA A 76 -14.82 -16.80 26.93
CA ALA A 76 -15.51 -17.34 25.75
C ALA A 76 -15.45 -16.39 24.55
N SER A 77 -15.61 -15.08 24.79
CA SER A 77 -15.46 -14.06 23.75
C SER A 77 -14.02 -14.03 23.21
N GLN A 78 -13.01 -14.04 24.09
CA GLN A 78 -11.61 -14.02 23.70
C GLN A 78 -11.18 -15.26 22.92
N GLU A 79 -11.69 -16.44 23.29
CA GLU A 79 -11.46 -17.68 22.56
C GLU A 79 -12.11 -17.65 21.17
N THR A 80 -13.34 -17.13 21.07
CA THR A 80 -14.04 -16.92 19.79
C THR A 80 -13.26 -15.96 18.88
N VAL A 81 -12.76 -14.85 19.44
CA VAL A 81 -11.95 -13.89 18.69
C VAL A 81 -10.65 -14.52 18.21
N SER A 82 -9.97 -15.29 19.06
CA SER A 82 -8.70 -15.94 18.71
C SER A 82 -8.88 -17.00 17.60
N THR A 83 -9.95 -17.79 17.67
CA THR A 83 -10.26 -18.80 16.66
C THR A 83 -10.66 -18.16 15.32
N LEU A 84 -11.50 -17.12 15.35
CA LEU A 84 -11.86 -16.37 14.14
C LEU A 84 -10.64 -15.70 13.51
N LEU A 85 -9.79 -15.07 14.32
CA LEU A 85 -8.57 -14.42 13.85
C LEU A 85 -7.63 -15.43 13.17
N ASN A 86 -7.40 -16.59 13.79
CA ASN A 86 -6.55 -17.62 13.23
C ASN A 86 -7.12 -18.18 11.91
N SER A 87 -8.42 -18.45 11.86
CA SER A 87 -9.08 -18.91 10.62
C SER A 87 -9.02 -17.88 9.49
N THR A 88 -9.10 -16.59 9.83
CA THR A 88 -9.04 -15.49 8.86
C THR A 88 -7.63 -15.30 8.34
N LEU A 89 -6.62 -15.41 9.22
CA LEU A 89 -5.21 -15.41 8.85
C LEU A 89 -4.89 -16.55 7.89
N ASP A 90 -5.37 -17.77 8.16
CA ASP A 90 -5.14 -18.93 7.29
C ASP A 90 -5.82 -18.77 5.92
N ARG A 91 -7.07 -18.30 5.89
CA ARG A 91 -7.78 -17.99 4.64
C ARG A 91 -7.09 -16.89 3.84
N LEU A 92 -6.55 -15.87 4.51
CA LEU A 92 -5.82 -14.81 3.84
C LEU A 92 -4.50 -15.32 3.28
N ALA A 93 -3.74 -16.10 4.06
CA ALA A 93 -2.47 -16.67 3.62
C ALA A 93 -2.64 -17.58 2.39
N THR A 94 -3.66 -18.43 2.40
CA THR A 94 -3.98 -19.32 1.27
C THR A 94 -4.41 -18.52 0.03
N THR A 95 -5.28 -17.53 0.20
CA THR A 95 -5.77 -16.68 -0.91
C THR A 95 -4.63 -15.85 -1.51
N VAL A 96 -3.80 -15.23 -0.67
CA VAL A 96 -2.63 -14.44 -1.10
C VAL A 96 -1.64 -15.35 -1.83
N SER A 97 -1.31 -16.52 -1.29
CA SER A 97 -0.38 -17.44 -1.94
C SER A 97 -0.89 -17.94 -3.29
N ALA A 98 -2.19 -18.20 -3.42
CA ALA A 98 -2.80 -18.61 -4.69
C ALA A 98 -2.74 -17.48 -5.72
N ALA A 99 -3.13 -16.26 -5.32
CA ALA A 99 -3.09 -15.08 -6.18
C ALA A 99 -1.66 -14.76 -6.62
N GLU A 100 -0.68 -14.82 -5.72
CA GLU A 100 0.72 -14.61 -6.08
C GLU A 100 1.22 -15.63 -7.10
N LYS A 101 0.84 -16.92 -6.95
CA LYS A 101 1.24 -17.96 -7.90
C LYS A 101 0.65 -17.70 -9.28
N GLN A 102 -0.63 -17.31 -9.35
CA GLN A 102 -1.28 -16.95 -10.60
C GLN A 102 -0.62 -15.73 -11.25
N ILE A 103 -0.37 -14.66 -10.48
CA ILE A 103 0.30 -13.47 -10.99
C ILE A 103 1.70 -13.81 -11.52
N ARG A 104 2.49 -14.59 -10.78
CA ARG A 104 3.82 -15.03 -11.24
C ARG A 104 3.74 -15.80 -12.56
N TYR A 105 2.77 -16.68 -12.70
CA TYR A 105 2.55 -17.44 -13.94
C TYR A 105 2.19 -16.51 -15.11
N GLU A 106 1.16 -15.67 -14.96
CA GLU A 106 0.72 -14.74 -16.00
C GLU A 106 1.84 -13.76 -16.41
N VAL A 107 2.57 -13.20 -15.44
CA VAL A 107 3.70 -12.28 -15.70
C VAL A 107 4.81 -13.00 -16.47
N SER A 108 5.10 -14.26 -16.14
CA SER A 108 6.12 -15.02 -16.87
C SER A 108 5.72 -15.28 -18.32
N HIS A 109 4.46 -15.62 -18.57
CA HIS A 109 3.95 -15.90 -19.90
C HIS A 109 3.89 -14.62 -20.76
N VAL A 110 3.39 -13.52 -20.21
CA VAL A 110 3.37 -12.22 -20.89
C VAL A 110 4.79 -11.75 -21.21
N LYS A 111 5.75 -11.97 -20.32
CA LYS A 111 7.15 -11.62 -20.59
C LYS A 111 7.70 -12.40 -21.80
N GLU A 112 7.44 -13.70 -21.86
CA GLU A 112 7.85 -14.55 -22.99
C GLU A 112 7.22 -14.10 -24.30
N ASP A 113 5.90 -13.85 -24.30
CA ASP A 113 5.20 -13.36 -25.48
C ASP A 113 5.75 -12.01 -25.94
N VAL A 114 5.96 -11.07 -25.03
CA VAL A 114 6.53 -9.75 -25.35
C VAL A 114 7.95 -9.87 -25.90
N GLU A 115 8.80 -10.70 -25.31
CA GLU A 115 10.15 -10.96 -25.81
C GLU A 115 10.12 -11.54 -27.23
N LYS A 116 9.21 -12.48 -27.48
CA LYS A 116 9.00 -13.05 -28.81
C LYS A 116 8.52 -12.00 -29.81
N TYR A 117 7.49 -11.22 -29.49
CA TYR A 117 7.00 -10.14 -30.35
C TYR A 117 8.09 -9.09 -30.63
N ALA A 118 8.90 -8.74 -29.64
CA ALA A 118 10.01 -7.81 -29.79
C ALA A 118 11.10 -8.37 -30.72
N SER A 119 11.49 -9.63 -30.54
CA SER A 119 12.46 -10.31 -31.41
C SER A 119 11.95 -10.42 -32.84
N ASP A 120 10.73 -10.94 -33.03
CA ASP A 120 10.11 -11.14 -34.34
C ASP A 120 9.98 -9.81 -35.10
N THR A 121 9.58 -8.73 -34.40
CA THR A 121 9.48 -7.39 -34.97
C THR A 121 10.84 -6.84 -35.38
N ASN A 122 11.85 -6.99 -34.52
CA ASN A 122 13.20 -6.53 -34.80
C ASN A 122 13.82 -7.29 -35.99
N ASP A 123 13.63 -8.60 -36.06
CA ASP A 123 14.12 -9.44 -37.16
C ASP A 123 13.44 -9.06 -38.48
N LYS A 124 12.12 -8.86 -38.46
CA LYS A 124 11.37 -8.41 -39.64
C LYS A 124 11.82 -7.02 -40.10
N PHE A 125 12.00 -6.08 -39.17
CA PHE A 125 12.48 -4.73 -39.47
C PHE A 125 13.88 -4.76 -40.08
N ASN A 126 14.80 -5.55 -39.52
CA ASN A 126 16.17 -5.66 -40.03
C ASN A 126 16.21 -6.29 -41.42
N MET A 127 15.37 -7.29 -41.68
CA MET A 127 15.22 -7.90 -43.00
C MET A 127 14.67 -6.90 -44.03
N GLU A 128 13.60 -6.17 -43.69
CA GLU A 128 13.00 -5.17 -44.57
C GLU A 128 13.97 -4.01 -44.86
N ASN A 129 14.67 -3.50 -43.83
CA ASN A 129 15.64 -2.43 -43.99
C ASN A 129 16.83 -2.86 -44.87
N SER A 130 17.38 -4.05 -44.64
CA SER A 130 18.49 -4.59 -45.46
C SER A 130 18.06 -4.76 -46.91
N PHE A 131 16.87 -5.32 -47.15
CA PHE A 131 16.32 -5.48 -48.49
C PHE A 131 16.14 -4.13 -49.20
N MET A 132 15.59 -3.13 -48.51
CA MET A 132 15.42 -1.77 -49.03
C MET A 132 16.76 -1.14 -49.41
N ILE A 133 17.78 -1.29 -48.56
CA ILE A 133 19.13 -0.78 -48.83
C ILE A 133 19.70 -1.42 -50.10
N TYR A 134 19.60 -2.74 -50.25
CA TYR A 134 20.09 -3.44 -51.45
C TYR A 134 19.36 -3.03 -52.73
N GLN A 135 18.04 -2.86 -52.66
CA GLN A 135 17.22 -2.47 -53.80
C GLN A 135 17.50 -1.01 -54.22
N LEU A 136 17.60 -0.09 -53.27
CA LEU A 136 17.89 1.32 -53.53
C LEU A 136 19.30 1.48 -54.10
N ALA A 137 20.30 0.87 -53.47
CA ALA A 137 21.69 0.90 -53.95
C ALA A 137 21.81 0.32 -55.37
N GLY A 138 21.10 -0.79 -55.64
CA GLY A 138 21.10 -1.42 -56.97
C GLY A 138 20.45 -0.55 -58.04
N THR A 139 19.30 0.06 -57.73
CA THR A 139 18.57 0.91 -58.68
C THR A 139 19.39 2.15 -59.07
N ILE A 140 20.00 2.84 -58.08
CA ILE A 140 20.83 4.02 -58.35
C ILE A 140 22.08 3.63 -59.14
N THR A 141 22.75 2.54 -58.76
CA THR A 141 23.94 2.03 -59.46
C THR A 141 23.63 1.65 -60.91
N LEU A 142 22.50 0.99 -61.14
CA LEU A 142 22.04 0.60 -62.48
C LEU A 142 21.74 1.84 -63.34
N ILE A 143 21.02 2.84 -62.80
CA ILE A 143 20.73 4.08 -63.52
C ILE A 143 22.04 4.82 -63.87
N ALA A 144 22.95 4.97 -62.90
CA ALA A 144 24.24 5.63 -63.13
C ALA A 144 25.08 4.90 -64.20
N SER A 145 25.09 3.56 -64.17
CA SER A 145 25.75 2.72 -65.18
C SER A 145 25.15 2.91 -66.57
N LEU A 146 23.82 2.91 -66.69
CA LEU A 146 23.12 3.14 -67.97
C LEU A 146 23.41 4.54 -68.54
N ILE A 147 23.43 5.57 -67.70
CA ILE A 147 23.79 6.92 -68.12
C ILE A 147 25.24 6.95 -68.61
N SER A 148 26.18 6.36 -67.87
CA SER A 148 27.58 6.27 -68.30
C SER A 148 27.73 5.54 -69.65
N MET A 149 27.01 4.43 -69.83
CA MET A 149 27.00 3.66 -71.09
C MET A 149 26.36 4.44 -72.25
N TRP A 150 25.36 5.27 -71.99
CA TRP A 150 24.80 6.18 -72.98
C TRP A 150 25.83 7.22 -73.44
N HIS A 151 26.51 7.87 -72.50
CA HIS A 151 27.59 8.82 -72.79
C HIS A 151 28.74 8.17 -73.57
N MET A 152 29.14 6.96 -73.17
CA MET A 152 30.11 6.13 -73.89
C MET A 152 29.73 5.95 -75.37
N THR A 153 28.48 5.53 -75.62
CA THR A 153 27.97 5.31 -76.98
C THR A 153 27.93 6.61 -77.79
N ALA A 154 27.59 7.73 -77.17
CA ALA A 154 27.61 9.04 -77.83
C ALA A 154 29.03 9.45 -78.25
N HIS A 155 30.04 9.21 -77.41
CA HIS A 155 31.45 9.45 -77.75
C HIS A 155 31.93 8.53 -78.87
N LEU A 156 31.54 7.24 -78.85
CA LEU A 156 31.82 6.28 -79.92
C LEU A 156 31.16 6.67 -81.25
N ARG A 157 29.99 7.31 -81.26
CA ARG A 157 29.36 7.75 -82.52
C ARG A 157 30.05 8.96 -83.16
N LYS A 158 30.75 9.79 -82.37
CA LYS A 158 31.48 10.98 -82.84
C LYS A 158 32.99 10.72 -82.83
N PHE A 159 33.45 9.68 -83.55
CA PHE A 159 34.87 9.33 -83.67
C PHE A 159 35.63 10.35 -84.54
N GLN A 160 36.10 11.44 -83.94
CA GLN A 160 36.94 12.43 -84.62
C GLN A 160 38.44 12.21 -84.34
N ASN A 161 38.80 11.72 -83.13
CA ASN A 161 40.19 11.55 -82.71
C ASN A 161 40.36 10.24 -81.90
N PRO A 162 40.66 9.11 -82.57
CA PRO A 162 40.60 7.78 -81.96
C PRO A 162 41.61 7.56 -80.81
N SER A 163 42.79 8.19 -80.86
CA SER A 163 43.83 8.04 -79.82
C SER A 163 43.43 8.66 -78.48
N VAL A 164 42.83 9.86 -78.50
CA VAL A 164 42.41 10.58 -77.28
C VAL A 164 41.09 10.02 -76.75
N GLN A 165 40.15 9.70 -77.63
CA GLN A 165 38.84 9.16 -77.23
C GLN A 165 38.96 7.80 -76.54
N ARG A 166 39.89 6.93 -76.94
CA ARG A 166 40.12 5.66 -76.23
C ARG A 166 40.48 5.87 -74.75
N LYS A 167 41.27 6.89 -74.43
CA LYS A 167 41.61 7.24 -73.04
C LYS A 167 40.40 7.79 -72.27
N ILE A 168 39.59 8.62 -72.92
CA ILE A 168 38.35 9.16 -72.34
C ILE A 168 37.35 8.02 -72.05
N LEU A 169 37.16 7.09 -72.99
CA LEU A 169 36.29 5.92 -72.82
C LEU A 169 36.79 5.01 -71.69
N ALA A 170 38.11 4.84 -71.53
CA ALA A 170 38.67 4.15 -70.38
C ALA A 170 38.28 4.84 -69.06
N ILE A 171 38.45 6.16 -68.93
CA ILE A 171 38.05 6.88 -67.70
C ILE A 171 36.54 6.79 -67.44
N LEU A 172 35.68 6.86 -68.46
CA LEU A 172 34.23 6.74 -68.28
C LEU A 172 33.79 5.31 -67.87
N MET A 173 34.52 4.27 -68.29
CA MET A 173 34.24 2.88 -67.91
C MET A 173 34.58 2.57 -66.44
N MET A 174 35.37 3.40 -65.77
CA MET A 174 35.65 3.27 -64.33
C MET A 174 34.34 3.38 -63.51
N SER A 175 33.49 4.36 -63.79
CA SER A 175 32.26 4.58 -63.02
C SER A 175 31.30 3.36 -62.97
N PRO A 176 30.90 2.74 -64.10
CA PRO A 176 30.01 1.59 -64.07
C PRO A 176 30.65 0.34 -63.46
N ILE A 177 31.95 0.07 -63.71
CA ILE A 177 32.65 -1.09 -63.16
C ILE A 177 32.76 -0.98 -61.63
N TYR A 178 33.15 0.18 -61.12
CA TYR A 178 33.29 0.41 -59.67
C TYR A 178 31.93 0.49 -58.98
N GLY A 179 30.92 1.07 -59.62
CA GLY A 179 29.55 1.09 -59.10
C GLY A 179 28.96 -0.31 -58.96
N ILE A 180 29.01 -1.13 -60.01
CA ILE A 180 28.45 -2.48 -60.00
C ILE A 180 29.19 -3.37 -59.00
N THR A 181 30.52 -3.31 -58.96
CA THR A 181 31.31 -4.08 -57.98
C THR A 181 31.05 -3.63 -56.53
N SER A 182 30.84 -2.33 -56.29
CA SER A 182 30.46 -1.80 -54.97
C SER A 182 29.10 -2.33 -54.52
N TRP A 183 28.09 -2.27 -55.39
CA TRP A 183 26.76 -2.83 -55.11
C TRP A 183 26.80 -4.35 -54.90
N LEU A 184 27.58 -5.08 -55.71
CA LEU A 184 27.69 -6.53 -55.60
C LEU A 184 28.42 -6.96 -54.30
N SER A 185 29.39 -6.16 -53.84
CA SER A 185 30.06 -6.37 -52.55
C SER A 185 29.11 -6.14 -51.36
N LEU A 186 28.14 -5.24 -51.51
CA LEU A 186 27.11 -4.99 -50.50
C LEU A 186 26.13 -6.18 -50.37
N ILE A 187 25.81 -6.86 -51.46
CA ILE A 187 24.95 -8.05 -51.47
C ILE A 187 25.73 -9.29 -51.02
N PHE A 188 26.95 -9.45 -51.50
CA PHE A 188 27.79 -10.63 -51.26
C PHE A 188 29.10 -10.21 -50.59
N PRO A 189 29.13 -9.96 -49.28
CA PRO A 189 30.36 -9.57 -48.58
C PRO A 189 31.47 -10.62 -48.72
N LYS A 190 31.12 -11.90 -48.90
CA LYS A 190 32.10 -12.98 -49.15
C LYS A 190 32.80 -12.89 -50.51
N SER A 191 32.23 -12.17 -51.48
CA SER A 191 32.82 -12.01 -52.81
C SER A 191 33.65 -10.72 -52.96
N GLU A 192 33.78 -9.92 -51.91
CA GLU A 192 34.55 -8.67 -51.91
C GLU A 192 35.97 -8.87 -52.47
N ILE A 193 36.64 -9.95 -52.08
CA ILE A 193 37.99 -10.29 -52.55
C ILE A 193 38.01 -10.56 -54.07
N TYR A 194 37.02 -11.29 -54.58
CA TYR A 194 36.91 -11.56 -56.03
C TYR A 194 36.58 -10.29 -56.81
N LEU A 195 35.79 -9.39 -56.25
CA LEU A 195 35.43 -8.10 -56.85
C LEU A 195 36.59 -7.11 -56.82
N GLY A 196 37.44 -7.16 -55.80
CA GLY A 196 38.72 -6.44 -55.75
C GLY A 196 39.61 -6.84 -56.90
N THR A 197 39.80 -8.15 -57.11
CA THR A 197 40.58 -8.68 -58.24
C THR A 197 40.09 -8.18 -59.60
N ILE A 198 38.77 -8.06 -59.81
CA ILE A 198 38.21 -7.52 -61.06
C ILE A 198 38.60 -6.04 -61.29
N LYS A 199 38.67 -5.24 -60.21
CA LYS A 199 39.14 -3.85 -60.29
C LYS A 199 40.61 -3.79 -60.63
N ASP A 200 41.41 -4.62 -59.97
CA ASP A 200 42.87 -4.70 -60.18
C ASP A 200 43.24 -5.15 -61.60
N PHE A 201 42.39 -5.94 -62.26
CA PHE A 201 42.57 -6.32 -63.67
C PHE A 201 42.19 -5.21 -64.66
N TYR A 202 41.36 -4.26 -64.22
CA TYR A 202 40.85 -3.19 -65.08
C TYR A 202 41.73 -1.94 -65.04
N GLU A 203 42.37 -1.67 -63.90
CA GLU A 203 43.40 -0.63 -63.74
C GLU A 203 44.69 -0.94 -64.52
#